data_AF-L8GK09-F1
#
_entry.id   AF-L8GK09-F1
#
_cell.length_a   1.000
_cell.length_b   1.000
_cell.length_c   1.000
_cell.angle_alpha   90.00
_cell.angle_beta   90.00
_cell.angle_gamma   90.00
#
_symmetry.space_group_name_H-M   'P 1'
#
loop_
_entity.id
_entity.type
_entity.pdbx_description
1 polymer ?
#
loop_
_entity_poly.entity_id
_entity_poly.type
_entity_poly.pdbx_seq_one_letter_code
_entity_poly.pdbx_strand_id
1 'polypeptide(L)'
;MRSEFGTVGDFILHHRFGFPYLTRPEDGKKYVVVPSSSGRRTDDHGGGEGVPRTTSGGSKRVVWAKNDFPYALEADISHFLLWSLQPLPPQQLEQLIQQHVAPDEEFVYFVNPPALQSVQNVFHAHSSSSSTAAPAPPPPELPSA
;
A
#
# COMPACT_ATOMS: atom_id res chain seq x y z
N MET A 1 6.31 9.59 -11.41
CA MET A 1 7.22 9.46 -10.23
C MET A 1 6.58 10.09 -9.00
N ARG A 2 6.97 9.73 -7.76
CA ARG A 2 6.43 10.31 -6.50
C ARG A 2 6.47 11.85 -6.49
N SER A 3 7.55 12.44 -7.00
CA SER A 3 7.78 13.90 -7.05
C SER A 3 6.74 14.67 -7.85
N GLU A 4 5.95 14.02 -8.71
CA GLU A 4 4.88 14.65 -9.48
C GLU A 4 3.60 14.87 -8.66
N PHE A 5 3.45 14.17 -7.53
CA PHE A 5 2.25 14.27 -6.69
C PHE A 5 2.40 15.35 -5.63
N GLY A 6 1.28 15.99 -5.29
CA GLY A 6 1.21 17.02 -4.25
C GLY A 6 1.49 16.45 -2.86
N THR A 7 1.00 15.24 -2.58
CA THR A 7 1.27 14.52 -1.32
C THR A 7 1.71 13.09 -1.56
N VAL A 8 2.36 12.48 -0.55
CA VAL A 8 2.67 11.04 -0.58
C VAL A 8 1.40 10.21 -0.59
N GLY A 9 0.35 10.67 0.11
CA GLY A 9 -0.96 10.02 0.11
C GLY A 9 -1.56 9.92 -1.29
N ASP A 10 -1.54 11.00 -2.07
CA ASP A 10 -2.02 11.00 -3.45
C ASP A 10 -1.23 10.03 -4.32
N PHE A 11 0.09 10.00 -4.16
CA PHE A 11 0.94 9.04 -4.85
C PHE A 11 0.54 7.60 -4.51
N ILE A 12 0.33 7.27 -3.23
CA ILE A 12 -0.07 5.92 -2.81
C ILE A 12 -1.48 5.56 -3.33
N LEU A 13 -2.45 6.47 -3.21
CA LEU A 13 -3.81 6.25 -3.70
C LEU A 13 -3.83 5.97 -5.21
N HIS A 14 -3.08 6.73 -5.99
CA HIS A 14 -2.97 6.47 -7.42
C HIS A 14 -2.19 5.17 -7.70
N HIS A 15 -1.00 5.02 -7.13
CA HIS A 15 -0.06 3.98 -7.52
C HIS A 15 -0.42 2.59 -6.99
N ARG A 16 -0.99 2.51 -5.78
CA ARG A 16 -1.39 1.24 -5.16
C ARG A 16 -2.87 0.90 -5.41
N PHE A 17 -3.75 1.90 -5.41
CA PHE A 17 -5.20 1.67 -5.51
C PHE A 17 -5.81 2.06 -6.87
N GLY A 18 -5.04 2.67 -7.76
CA GLY A 18 -5.48 3.00 -9.12
C GLY A 18 -6.49 4.15 -9.17
N PHE A 19 -6.56 5.01 -8.15
CA PHE A 19 -7.43 6.18 -8.20
C PHE A 19 -6.98 7.16 -9.29
N PRO A 20 -7.91 7.81 -10.00
CA PRO A 20 -7.56 8.87 -10.94
C PRO A 20 -7.00 10.09 -10.22
N TYR A 21 -6.14 10.85 -10.91
CA TYR A 21 -5.64 12.13 -10.44
C TYR A 21 -5.99 13.25 -11.40
N LEU A 22 -5.99 14.47 -10.88
CA LEU A 22 -6.01 15.71 -11.66
C LEU A 22 -4.67 16.43 -11.48
N THR A 23 -4.33 17.28 -12.45
CA THR A 23 -3.15 18.13 -12.39
C THR A 23 -3.57 19.55 -12.05
N ARG A 24 -2.96 20.07 -11.00
CA ARG A 24 -3.19 21.41 -10.49
C ARG A 24 -2.54 22.46 -11.40
N PRO A 25 -3.27 23.46 -11.90
CA PRO A 25 -2.73 24.44 -12.84
C PRO A 25 -1.61 25.32 -12.27
N GLU A 26 -1.66 25.64 -10.98
CA GLU A 26 -0.72 26.58 -10.35
C GLU A 26 0.71 26.05 -10.20
N ASP A 27 0.87 24.74 -9.96
CA ASP A 27 2.18 24.12 -9.66
C ASP A 27 2.46 22.85 -10.48
N GLY A 28 1.52 22.43 -11.35
CA GLY A 28 1.61 21.21 -12.15
C GLY A 28 1.55 19.91 -11.34
N LYS A 29 1.23 19.96 -10.04
CA LYS A 29 1.21 18.77 -9.17
C LYS A 29 -0.05 17.94 -9.36
N LYS A 30 0.11 16.62 -9.25
CA LYS A 30 -0.96 15.64 -9.33
C LYS A 30 -1.61 15.45 -7.96
N TYR A 31 -2.94 15.43 -7.89
CA TYR A 31 -3.71 15.14 -6.68
C TYR A 31 -4.84 14.16 -7.00
N VAL A 32 -5.14 13.26 -6.07
CA VAL A 32 -6.14 12.21 -6.29
C VAL A 32 -7.54 12.74 -5.98
N VAL A 33 -8.49 12.39 -6.86
CA VAL A 33 -9.92 12.63 -6.61
C VAL A 33 -10.53 11.34 -6.09
N VAL A 34 -10.68 11.25 -4.77
CA VAL A 34 -11.39 10.13 -4.13
C VAL A 34 -12.89 10.38 -4.28
N PRO A 35 -13.67 9.46 -4.89
CA PRO A 35 -15.12 9.59 -4.90
C PRO A 35 -15.59 9.56 -3.45
N SER A 36 -16.15 10.68 -2.96
CA SER A 36 -16.72 10.72 -1.63
C SER A 36 -17.77 9.61 -1.52
N SER A 37 -17.59 8.69 -0.58
CA SER A 37 -18.55 7.60 -0.33
C SER A 37 -19.89 8.08 0.25
N SER A 38 -20.17 9.38 0.21
CA SER A 38 -21.41 10.01 0.65
C SER A 38 -22.45 10.09 -0.48
N GLY A 39 -22.62 9.00 -1.23
CA GLY A 39 -23.77 8.79 -2.09
C GLY A 39 -24.97 8.37 -1.25
N ARG A 40 -25.56 9.32 -0.50
CA ARG A 40 -26.96 9.18 -0.07
C ARG A 40 -27.78 9.03 -1.35
N ARG A 41 -28.51 7.92 -1.48
CA ARG A 41 -29.59 7.82 -2.47
C ARG A 41 -30.55 8.98 -2.20
N THR A 42 -30.56 9.96 -3.07
CA THR A 42 -31.69 10.87 -3.24
C THR A 42 -32.15 10.70 -4.65
N ASP A 43 -33.39 10.27 -4.77
CA ASP A 43 -34.11 10.01 -5.99
C ASP A 43 -34.18 11.27 -6.87
N ASP A 44 -33.97 11.08 -8.17
CA ASP A 44 -34.74 11.65 -9.28
C ASP A 44 -34.91 13.18 -9.43
N HIS A 45 -34.20 13.77 -10.42
CA HIS A 45 -34.69 14.66 -11.51
C HIS A 45 -33.60 15.65 -11.98
N GLY A 46 -33.37 15.71 -13.30
CA GLY A 46 -32.85 16.91 -13.98
C GLY A 46 -31.48 16.77 -14.63
N GLY A 47 -31.43 16.98 -15.95
CA GLY A 47 -30.25 16.84 -16.79
C GLY A 47 -29.22 17.96 -16.65
N GLY A 48 -28.00 17.66 -17.11
CA GLY A 48 -26.87 18.59 -17.17
C GLY A 48 -25.67 17.90 -17.81
N GLU A 49 -25.12 18.55 -18.82
CA GLU A 49 -24.16 18.05 -19.80
C GLU A 49 -22.78 17.63 -19.24
N GLY A 50 -22.21 16.58 -19.83
CA GLY A 50 -20.78 16.52 -20.16
C GLY A 50 -19.75 16.53 -19.03
N VAL A 51 -19.88 15.71 -17.98
CA VAL A 51 -18.75 15.41 -17.09
C VAL A 51 -17.96 14.22 -17.64
N PRO A 52 -16.62 14.32 -17.85
CA PRO A 52 -15.84 13.19 -18.35
C PRO A 52 -16.01 12.00 -17.42
N ARG A 53 -16.35 10.83 -17.99
CA ARG A 53 -16.48 9.54 -17.28
C ARG A 53 -15.24 9.33 -16.42
N THR A 54 -15.38 9.56 -15.12
CA THR A 54 -14.39 9.17 -14.12
C THR A 54 -14.25 7.66 -14.22
N THR A 55 -13.07 7.23 -14.67
CA THR A 55 -12.71 5.81 -14.68
C THR A 55 -12.85 5.29 -13.26
N SER A 56 -13.58 4.19 -13.13
CA SER A 56 -13.91 3.50 -11.88
C SER A 56 -12.64 2.96 -11.20
N GLY A 57 -11.80 3.84 -10.66
CA GLY A 57 -10.55 3.49 -9.99
C GLY A 57 -10.79 3.15 -8.52
N GLY A 58 -10.46 1.92 -8.12
CA GLY A 58 -10.44 1.47 -6.73
C GLY A 58 -11.36 0.29 -6.38
N SER A 59 -11.35 -0.82 -7.12
CA SER A 59 -12.06 -2.04 -6.69
C SER A 59 -11.39 -2.74 -5.50
N LYS A 60 -10.06 -2.58 -5.35
CA LYS A 60 -9.29 -3.16 -4.24
C LYS A 60 -9.32 -2.25 -3.04
N ARG A 61 -9.85 -2.74 -1.92
CA ARG A 61 -9.80 -2.04 -0.62
C ARG A 61 -8.50 -2.25 0.14
N VAL A 62 -7.78 -3.33 -0.20
CA VAL A 62 -6.54 -3.76 0.45
C VAL A 62 -5.51 -4.14 -0.61
N VAL A 63 -4.24 -3.79 -0.38
CA VAL A 63 -3.12 -4.07 -1.29
C VAL A 63 -1.91 -4.54 -0.50
N TRP A 64 -1.41 -5.74 -0.80
CA TRP A 64 -0.11 -6.24 -0.34
C TRP A 64 0.99 -5.83 -1.30
N ALA A 65 2.06 -5.23 -0.80
CA ALA A 65 3.17 -4.76 -1.61
C ALA A 65 4.51 -4.84 -0.86
N LYS A 66 5.61 -5.13 -1.57
CA LYS A 66 6.95 -5.00 -1.01
C LYS A 66 7.21 -3.54 -0.62
N ASN A 67 7.83 -3.31 0.54
CA ASN A 67 8.21 -1.98 0.94
C ASN A 67 9.35 -1.49 0.03
N ASP A 68 9.14 -0.36 -0.65
CA ASP A 68 10.13 0.23 -1.55
C ASP A 68 11.35 0.78 -0.78
N PHE A 69 11.18 1.03 0.53
CA PHE A 69 12.21 1.50 1.45
C PHE A 69 12.19 0.64 2.73
N PRO A 70 12.68 -0.60 2.65
CA PRO A 70 12.72 -1.48 3.81
C PRO A 70 13.60 -0.89 4.90
N TYR A 71 13.27 -1.19 6.16
CA TYR A 71 14.16 -0.91 7.27
C TYR A 71 15.49 -1.65 7.09
N ALA A 72 16.52 -1.22 7.81
CA ALA A 72 17.78 -1.94 7.91
C ALA A 72 17.55 -3.26 8.67
N LEU A 73 17.10 -4.27 7.93
CA LEU A 73 16.84 -5.63 8.39
C LEU A 73 17.93 -6.55 7.81
N GLU A 74 18.05 -7.74 8.39
CA GLU A 74 18.92 -8.78 7.86
C GLU A 74 18.52 -9.18 6.43
N ALA A 75 19.48 -9.68 5.66
CA ALA A 75 19.31 -9.93 4.22
C ALA A 75 18.24 -10.99 3.89
N ASP A 76 17.90 -11.84 4.85
CA ASP A 76 16.89 -12.90 4.77
C ASP A 76 15.50 -12.44 5.24
N ILE A 77 15.37 -11.21 5.74
CA ILE A 77 14.08 -10.66 6.18
C ILE A 77 13.44 -9.85 5.05
N SER A 78 12.29 -10.31 4.59
CA SER A 78 11.46 -9.57 3.63
C SER A 78 10.55 -8.58 4.36
N HIS A 79 10.45 -7.35 3.84
CA HIS A 79 9.58 -6.30 4.42
C HIS A 79 8.49 -5.90 3.42
N PHE A 80 7.24 -6.09 3.83
CA PHE A 80 6.03 -5.78 3.09
C PHE A 80 5.17 -4.74 3.81
N LEU A 81 4.29 -4.12 3.03
CA LEU A 81 3.25 -3.21 3.49
C LEU A 81 1.89 -3.76 3.08
N LEU A 82 0.97 -3.86 4.05
CA LEU A 82 -0.45 -4.07 3.79
C LEU A 82 -1.15 -2.71 3.83
N TRP A 83 -1.46 -2.17 2.66
CA TRP A 83 -2.19 -0.92 2.50
C TRP A 83 -3.70 -1.17 2.55
N SER A 84 -4.46 -0.27 3.18
CA SER A 84 -5.92 -0.30 3.18
C SER A 84 -6.51 1.10 3.11
N LEU A 85 -7.66 1.22 2.43
CA LEU A 85 -8.45 2.47 2.40
C LEU A 85 -9.21 2.73 3.70
N GLN A 86 -9.30 1.72 4.57
CA GLN A 86 -9.93 1.81 5.88
C GLN A 86 -9.06 1.12 6.93
N PRO A 87 -9.03 1.60 8.18
CA PRO A 87 -8.36 0.89 9.27
C PRO A 87 -8.86 -0.54 9.40
N LEU A 88 -7.94 -1.48 9.59
CA LEU A 88 -8.26 -2.90 9.75
C LEU A 88 -8.15 -3.29 11.24
N PRO A 89 -9.09 -4.08 11.78
CA PRO A 89 -8.95 -4.65 13.10
C PRO A 89 -7.80 -5.68 13.14
N PRO A 90 -7.12 -5.87 14.29
CA PRO A 90 -5.93 -6.72 14.38
C PRO A 90 -6.13 -8.15 13.85
N GLN A 91 -7.28 -8.76 14.13
CA GLN A 91 -7.58 -10.14 13.71
C GLN A 91 -7.67 -10.25 12.18
N GLN A 92 -8.29 -9.26 11.53
CA GLN A 92 -8.38 -9.23 10.07
C GLN A 92 -7.01 -8.93 9.45
N LEU A 93 -6.20 -8.07 10.10
CA LEU A 93 -4.86 -7.74 9.66
C LEU A 93 -3.97 -8.98 9.63
N GLU A 94 -3.93 -9.74 10.72
CA GLU A 94 -3.17 -10.98 10.84
C GLU A 94 -3.61 -12.02 9.81
N GLN A 95 -4.93 -12.22 9.63
CA GLN A 95 -5.46 -13.14 8.62
C GLN A 95 -5.03 -12.76 7.20
N LEU A 96 -5.06 -11.47 6.86
CA LEU A 96 -4.64 -11.00 5.53
C LEU A 96 -3.14 -11.15 5.31
N ILE A 97 -2.32 -10.91 6.33
CA ILE A 97 -0.87 -11.11 6.25
C ILE A 97 -0.53 -12.59 6.08
N GLN A 98 -1.16 -13.46 6.88
CA GLN A 98 -0.97 -14.91 6.81
C GLN A 98 -1.30 -15.51 5.43
N GLN A 99 -2.21 -14.89 4.66
CA GLN A 99 -2.52 -15.32 3.29
C GLN A 99 -1.38 -15.06 2.28
N HIS A 100 -0.42 -14.20 2.64
CA HIS A 100 0.69 -13.79 1.77
C HIS A 100 2.04 -14.33 2.21
N VAL A 101 2.20 -14.64 3.50
CA VAL A 101 3.42 -15.24 4.06
C VAL A 101 3.41 -16.75 3.78
N ALA A 102 4.57 -17.31 3.42
CA ALA A 102 4.68 -18.74 3.16
C ALA A 102 4.44 -19.56 4.44
N PRO A 103 3.91 -20.79 4.36
CA PRO A 103 3.64 -21.62 5.54
C PRO A 103 4.88 -21.94 6.41
N ASP A 104 6.07 -21.89 5.82
CA ASP A 104 7.37 -22.12 6.46
C ASP A 104 8.12 -20.83 6.81
N GLU A 105 7.46 -19.68 6.70
CA GLU A 105 7.96 -18.39 7.16
C GLU A 105 7.30 -17.99 8.48
N GLU A 106 8.11 -17.45 9.38
CA GLU A 106 7.60 -16.69 10.52
C GLU A 106 7.45 -15.23 10.12
N PHE A 107 6.47 -14.53 10.70
CA PHE A 107 6.27 -13.12 10.45
C PHE A 107 5.91 -12.35 11.72
N VAL A 108 6.26 -11.07 11.70
CA VAL A 108 5.80 -10.06 12.66
C VAL A 108 5.16 -8.92 11.91
N TYR A 109 4.24 -8.21 12.56
CA TYR A 109 3.63 -7.02 11.99
C TYR A 109 3.37 -5.94 13.02
N PHE A 110 3.32 -4.69 12.55
CA PHE A 110 2.99 -3.54 13.39
C PHE A 110 2.44 -2.39 12.54
N VAL A 111 1.73 -1.48 13.20
CA VAL A 111 1.31 -0.21 12.62
C VAL A 111 2.07 0.89 13.36
N ASN A 112 2.77 1.76 12.62
CA ASN A 112 3.46 2.89 13.25
C ASN A 112 2.43 3.77 13.99
N PRO A 113 2.76 4.28 15.19
CA PRO A 113 1.91 5.26 15.86
C PRO A 113 1.77 6.52 15.00
N PRO A 114 0.69 7.32 15.15
CA PRO A 114 0.39 8.43 14.25
C PRO A 114 1.56 9.40 14.02
N ALA A 115 2.35 9.70 15.06
CA ALA A 115 3.50 10.58 14.97
C ALA A 115 4.66 10.06 14.10
N LEU A 116 4.73 8.74 13.86
CA LEU A 116 5.77 8.08 13.07
C LEU A 116 5.27 7.61 11.68
N GLN A 117 3.99 7.81 11.37
CA GLN A 117 3.45 7.44 10.07
C GLN A 117 3.91 8.43 8.99
N SER A 118 4.57 7.90 7.97
CA SER A 118 4.99 8.69 6.80
C SER A 118 3.80 9.05 5.88
N VAL A 119 2.70 8.30 5.96
CA VAL A 119 1.47 8.52 5.17
C VAL A 119 0.26 8.46 6.09
N GLN A 120 -0.24 9.61 6.53
CA GLN A 120 -1.27 9.69 7.57
C GLN A 120 -2.69 9.42 7.04
N ASN A 121 -2.93 9.61 5.75
CA ASN A 121 -4.25 9.54 5.13
C ASN A 121 -4.56 8.19 4.48
N VAL A 122 -3.65 7.22 4.55
CA VAL A 122 -3.85 5.85 4.05
C VAL A 122 -3.33 4.87 5.09
N PHE A 123 -4.21 3.98 5.56
CA PHE A 123 -3.83 2.97 6.54
C PHE A 123 -2.79 2.02 5.93
N HIS A 124 -1.75 1.71 6.70
CA HIS A 124 -0.75 0.71 6.33
C HIS A 124 -0.18 0.03 7.57
N ALA A 125 -0.03 -1.29 7.48
CA ALA A 125 0.75 -2.08 8.41
C ALA A 125 2.05 -2.52 7.77
N HIS A 126 3.11 -2.54 8.56
CA HIS A 126 4.39 -3.13 8.22
C HIS A 126 4.35 -4.61 8.58
N SER A 127 4.83 -5.46 7.68
CA SER A 127 5.04 -6.88 7.95
C SER A 127 6.45 -7.26 7.55
N SER A 128 7.14 -7.97 8.44
CA SER A 128 8.44 -8.57 8.18
C SER A 128 8.30 -10.09 8.26
N SER A 129 8.84 -10.82 7.29
CA SER A 129 8.87 -12.29 7.30
C SER A 129 10.26 -12.84 7.01
N SER A 130 10.58 -14.00 7.57
CA SER A 130 11.83 -14.73 7.37
C SER A 130 11.57 -16.23 7.33
N SER A 131 12.38 -16.96 6.56
CA SER A 131 12.26 -18.41 6.48
C SER A 131 12.67 -19.06 7.80
N THR A 132 11.90 -20.07 8.23
CA THR A 132 12.29 -20.93 9.36
C THR A 132 13.23 -22.05 8.94
N ALA A 133 13.47 -22.22 7.63
CA ALA A 133 14.40 -23.21 7.13
C ALA A 133 15.84 -22.85 7.52
N ALA A 134 16.61 -23.85 7.95
CA ALA A 134 18.02 -23.66 8.24
C ALA A 134 18.74 -23.06 7.01
N PRO A 135 19.63 -22.07 7.18
CA PRO A 135 20.35 -21.48 6.07
C PRO A 135 21.09 -22.57 5.30
N ALA A 136 21.03 -22.51 3.98
CA ALA A 136 21.77 -23.44 3.13
C ALA A 136 23.26 -23.42 3.53
N PRO A 137 23.94 -24.57 3.59
CA PRO A 137 25.36 -24.59 3.93
C PRO A 137 26.13 -23.71 2.93
N PRO A 138 27.20 -23.02 3.37
CA PRO A 138 28.00 -22.20 2.47
C PRO A 138 28.53 -23.07 1.31
N PRO A 139 28.66 -22.49 0.10
CA PRO A 139 29.28 -23.21 -1.01
C PRO A 139 30.69 -23.67 -0.60
N PRO A 140 31.15 -24.85 -1.07
CA PRO A 140 32.50 -25.31 -0.76
C PRO A 140 33.53 -24.27 -1.22
N GLU A 141 34.48 -23.93 -0.35
CA GLU A 141 35.60 -23.04 -0.72
C GLU A 141 36.33 -23.65 -1.91
N LEU A 142 36.42 -22.88 -3.01
CA LEU A 142 37.26 -23.27 -4.14
C LEU A 142 38.71 -23.32 -3.65
N PRO A 143 39.49 -24.37 -3.99
CA PRO A 143 40.88 -24.44 -3.58
C PRO A 143 41.64 -23.24 -4.13
N SER A 144 42.39 -22.54 -3.28
CA SER A 144 43.33 -21.51 -3.69
C SER A 144 44.31 -22.10 -4.69
N ALA A 145 44.37 -21.49 -5.89
CA ALA A 145 45.33 -21.81 -6.94
C ALA A 145 46.74 -21.31 -6.59
#